data_AF-A0A6J2XYS3-F1
#
_entry.id   AF-A0A6J2XYS3-F1
#
_cell.length_a   1.000
_cell.length_b   1.000
_cell.length_c   1.000
_cell.angle_alpha   90.00
_cell.angle_beta   90.00
_cell.angle_gamma   90.00
#
_symmetry.space_group_name_H-M   'P 1'
#
loop_
_entity.id
_entity.type
_entity.pdbx_description
1 polymer ?
#
loop_
_entity_poly.entity_id
_entity_poly.type
_entity_poly.pdbx_seq_one_letter_code
_entity_poly.pdbx_strand_id
1 'polypeptide(L)'
;MDISSQNVDNSSDNDLTDINKPKFNSHGKVKQHKCKHYSHGNYTKTLDLRMRQHSINGLTIAKYLEKHPKVEKVLHPGLKSHPQHELFKKQASGHSGTFSFYIKGGSEETKTFLNNLKIFTTAESLGGYESLIKIPSIMTHASVPPEHRVVLGITGNLIRVSVGIEDVEDLVADLEFGFQKI
;
A
#
# COMPACT_ATOMS: atom_id res chain seq x y z
N MET A 1 -21.23 65.93 24.28
CA MET A 1 -19.84 65.43 24.34
C MET A 1 -19.89 64.01 23.84
N ASP A 2 -19.35 63.85 22.63
CA ASP A 2 -19.27 62.63 21.85
C ASP A 2 -18.63 61.46 22.61
N ILE A 3 -18.96 60.22 22.23
CA ILE A 3 -18.12 59.36 21.36
C ILE A 3 -18.70 57.93 21.37
N SER A 4 -19.25 57.57 20.21
CA SER A 4 -19.29 56.27 19.53
C SER A 4 -19.51 54.96 20.31
N SER A 5 -20.65 54.35 20.01
CA SER A 5 -20.80 53.03 19.37
C SER A 5 -19.54 52.18 19.22
N GLN A 6 -19.55 50.98 19.81
CA GLN A 6 -19.03 49.76 19.18
C GLN A 6 -19.60 48.53 19.88
N ASN A 7 -20.56 47.89 19.22
CA ASN A 7 -20.85 46.47 19.38
C ASN A 7 -19.56 45.71 19.06
N VAL A 8 -19.12 44.86 19.98
CA VAL A 8 -18.19 43.78 19.65
C VAL A 8 -18.90 42.49 19.99
N ASP A 9 -19.51 41.93 18.95
CA ASP A 9 -19.94 40.55 18.90
C ASP A 9 -18.78 39.66 19.38
N ASN A 10 -18.97 38.97 20.50
CA ASN A 10 -18.10 37.87 20.92
C ASN A 10 -18.40 36.64 20.05
N SER A 11 -18.18 36.78 18.74
CA SER A 11 -17.98 35.69 17.80
C SER A 11 -16.49 35.62 17.47
N SER A 12 -15.66 35.30 18.45
CA SER A 12 -14.36 34.72 18.15
C SER A 12 -14.57 33.24 17.90
N ASP A 13 -14.99 32.96 16.67
CA ASP A 13 -14.81 31.68 16.01
C ASP A 13 -13.38 31.21 16.26
N ASN A 14 -13.21 30.27 17.19
CA ASN A 14 -12.00 29.47 17.31
C ASN A 14 -11.97 28.52 16.11
N ASP A 15 -11.70 29.08 14.94
CA ASP A 15 -11.52 28.33 13.71
C ASP A 15 -10.17 27.60 13.79
N LEU A 16 -10.23 26.29 14.04
CA LEU A 16 -9.08 25.37 14.11
C LEU A 16 -8.30 25.27 12.77
N THR A 17 -8.69 26.04 11.75
CA THR A 17 -7.99 26.13 10.47
C THR A 17 -6.66 26.89 10.57
N ASP A 18 -6.47 27.78 11.56
CA ASP A 18 -5.30 28.67 11.59
C ASP A 18 -4.05 28.04 12.25
N ILE A 19 -4.21 27.02 13.08
CA ILE A 19 -3.12 26.18 13.62
C ILE A 19 -2.51 25.22 12.57
N ASN A 20 -3.16 25.09 11.40
CA ASN A 20 -2.74 24.20 10.32
C ASN A 20 -2.21 24.95 9.08
N LYS A 21 -1.83 26.23 9.20
CA LYS A 21 -1.02 26.85 8.13
C LYS A 21 0.39 26.26 8.18
N PRO A 22 0.84 25.58 7.11
CA PRO A 22 2.14 24.91 7.12
C PRO A 22 3.25 25.97 7.15
N LYS A 23 4.01 26.03 8.24
CA LYS A 23 5.31 26.69 8.28
C LYS A 23 6.27 25.90 7.37
N PHE A 24 6.25 26.20 6.08
CA PHE A 24 7.15 25.61 5.10
C PHE A 24 8.55 26.24 5.22
N ASN A 25 9.41 25.65 6.05
CA ASN A 25 10.87 25.67 5.92
C ASN A 25 11.45 24.40 6.59
N SER A 26 12.03 23.44 5.86
CA SER A 26 13.31 23.51 5.17
C SER A 26 13.33 22.67 3.87
N HIS A 27 13.25 23.39 2.76
CA HIS A 27 13.80 23.09 1.42
C HIS A 27 13.44 21.79 0.65
N GLY A 28 12.41 21.04 1.06
CA GLY A 28 11.72 20.09 0.18
C GLY A 28 10.66 20.75 -0.71
N LYS A 29 11.01 21.76 -1.54
CA LYS A 29 10.01 22.37 -2.44
C LYS A 29 9.68 21.39 -3.58
N VAL A 30 8.44 20.92 -3.66
CA VAL A 30 7.96 20.19 -4.84
C VAL A 30 7.99 21.16 -6.02
N LYS A 31 8.89 20.91 -6.99
CA LYS A 31 8.99 21.75 -8.20
C LYS A 31 7.60 21.93 -8.81
N GLN A 32 7.25 23.15 -9.21
CA GLN A 32 5.91 23.46 -9.71
C GLN A 32 5.45 22.49 -10.81
N HIS A 33 6.35 22.01 -11.69
CA HIS A 33 6.00 21.00 -12.71
C HIS A 33 5.54 19.64 -12.15
N LYS A 34 6.09 19.20 -11.01
CA LYS A 34 5.61 18.00 -10.30
C LYS A 34 4.23 18.27 -9.72
N CYS A 35 4.00 19.42 -9.09
CA CYS A 35 2.66 19.82 -8.67
C CYS A 35 1.71 19.87 -9.86
N LYS A 36 2.11 20.39 -11.02
CA LYS A 36 1.26 20.41 -12.23
C LYS A 36 0.85 19.02 -12.68
N HIS A 37 1.71 18.00 -12.62
CA HIS A 37 1.31 16.61 -12.91
C HIS A 37 0.23 16.09 -11.95
N TYR A 38 0.33 16.40 -10.66
CA TYR A 38 -0.67 16.00 -9.65
C TYR A 38 -1.95 16.85 -9.68
N SER A 39 -1.83 18.16 -9.93
CA SER A 39 -2.92 19.15 -9.84
C SER A 39 -3.59 19.48 -11.17
N HIS A 40 -2.96 19.22 -12.33
CA HIS A 40 -3.62 19.30 -13.65
C HIS A 40 -4.47 18.05 -13.94
N GLY A 41 -4.72 17.23 -12.91
CA GLY A 41 -5.82 16.29 -12.87
C GLY A 41 -5.59 14.96 -13.57
N ASN A 42 -4.49 14.71 -14.28
CA ASN A 42 -4.38 13.49 -15.07
C ASN A 42 -4.30 12.20 -14.22
N TYR A 43 -3.64 12.23 -13.05
CA TYR A 43 -3.53 11.05 -12.17
C TYR A 43 -4.72 10.88 -11.21
N THR A 44 -5.33 11.99 -10.78
CA THR A 44 -6.47 11.96 -9.84
C THR A 44 -7.80 11.69 -10.55
N LYS A 45 -7.95 12.08 -11.83
CA LYS A 45 -9.15 11.81 -12.64
C LYS A 45 -9.45 10.31 -12.76
N THR A 46 -8.42 9.47 -12.86
CA THR A 46 -8.56 8.00 -12.97
C THR A 46 -8.38 7.27 -11.64
N LEU A 47 -8.27 8.01 -10.52
CA LEU A 47 -7.99 7.41 -9.21
C LEU A 47 -9.07 6.42 -8.80
N ASP A 48 -10.35 6.78 -8.95
CA ASP A 48 -11.46 5.90 -8.58
C ASP A 48 -11.43 4.58 -9.36
N LEU A 49 -11.24 4.66 -10.68
CA LEU A 49 -11.12 3.48 -11.55
C LEU A 49 -9.95 2.59 -11.14
N ARG A 50 -8.78 3.19 -10.89
CA ARG A 50 -7.58 2.44 -10.46
C ARG A 50 -7.79 1.79 -9.10
N MET A 51 -8.30 2.53 -8.11
CA MET A 51 -8.55 2.00 -6.77
C MET A 51 -9.55 0.85 -6.78
N ARG A 52 -10.61 0.95 -7.59
CA ARG A 52 -11.57 -0.13 -7.78
C ARG A 52 -10.92 -1.37 -8.38
N GLN A 53 -10.12 -1.21 -9.44
CA GLN A 53 -9.44 -2.33 -10.07
C GLN A 53 -8.41 -2.98 -9.12
N HIS A 54 -7.60 -2.18 -8.44
CA HIS A 54 -6.67 -2.66 -7.41
C HIS A 54 -7.39 -3.44 -6.30
N SER A 55 -8.56 -2.97 -5.86
CA SER A 55 -9.38 -3.65 -4.86
C SER A 55 -9.82 -5.03 -5.36
N ILE A 56 -10.34 -5.11 -6.60
CA ILE A 56 -10.81 -6.37 -7.19
C ILE A 56 -9.64 -7.35 -7.37
N ASN A 57 -8.57 -6.92 -8.05
CA ASN A 57 -7.41 -7.77 -8.33
C ASN A 57 -6.73 -8.21 -7.02
N GLY A 58 -6.53 -7.29 -6.08
CA GLY A 58 -5.93 -7.58 -4.77
C GLY A 58 -6.66 -8.66 -4.00
N LEU A 59 -8.00 -8.59 -3.94
CA LEU A 59 -8.80 -9.59 -3.24
C LEU A 59 -8.82 -10.94 -3.96
N THR A 60 -8.90 -10.95 -5.29
CA THR A 60 -8.87 -12.18 -6.08
C THR A 60 -7.55 -12.91 -5.89
N ILE A 61 -6.42 -12.20 -6.01
CA ILE A 61 -5.09 -12.78 -5.79
C ILE A 61 -4.91 -13.20 -4.33
N ALA A 62 -5.37 -12.41 -3.36
CA ALA A 62 -5.28 -12.78 -1.95
C ALA A 62 -6.05 -14.08 -1.64
N LYS A 63 -7.24 -14.27 -2.23
CA LYS A 63 -8.03 -15.51 -2.11
C LYS A 63 -7.37 -16.70 -2.82
N TYR A 64 -6.73 -16.46 -3.96
CA TYR A 64 -5.94 -17.47 -4.66
C TYR A 64 -4.78 -17.96 -3.79
N LEU A 65 -3.99 -17.03 -3.27
CA LEU A 65 -2.84 -17.30 -2.41
C LEU A 65 -3.25 -17.99 -1.10
N GLU A 66 -4.39 -17.62 -0.49
CA GLU A 66 -4.88 -18.25 0.74
C GLU A 66 -5.16 -19.75 0.57
N LYS A 67 -5.50 -20.20 -0.65
CA LYS A 67 -5.75 -21.61 -0.96
C LYS A 67 -4.51 -22.37 -1.42
N HIS A 68 -3.42 -21.68 -1.73
CA HIS A 68 -2.27 -22.28 -2.37
C HIS A 68 -1.40 -23.06 -1.36
N PRO A 69 -1.02 -24.33 -1.64
CA PRO A 69 -0.36 -25.20 -0.65
C PRO A 69 1.03 -24.70 -0.22
N LYS A 70 1.72 -23.93 -1.07
CA LYS A 70 3.04 -23.34 -0.78
C LYS A 70 2.99 -22.01 -0.04
N VAL A 71 1.79 -21.49 0.22
CA VAL A 71 1.59 -20.27 1.00
C VAL A 71 1.28 -20.67 2.44
N GLU A 72 1.94 -20.02 3.39
CA GLU A 72 1.74 -20.26 4.83
C GLU A 72 0.61 -19.39 5.37
N LYS A 73 0.62 -18.09 5.03
CA LYS A 73 -0.35 -17.12 5.55
C LYS A 73 -0.47 -15.93 4.61
N VAL A 74 -1.68 -15.40 4.47
CA VAL A 74 -1.96 -14.16 3.73
C VAL A 74 -2.46 -13.09 4.69
N LEU A 75 -1.89 -11.89 4.60
CA LEU A 75 -2.22 -10.71 5.38
C LEU A 75 -2.91 -9.69 4.48
N HIS A 76 -4.19 -9.90 4.20
CA HIS A 76 -5.01 -8.98 3.42
C HIS A 76 -6.24 -8.52 4.24
N PRO A 77 -6.47 -7.21 4.43
CA PRO A 77 -7.57 -6.70 5.28
C PRO A 77 -8.97 -7.15 4.86
N GLY A 78 -9.16 -7.41 3.57
CA GLY A 78 -10.41 -7.93 2.99
C GLY A 78 -10.66 -9.43 3.23
N LEU A 79 -9.69 -10.20 3.73
CA LEU A 79 -9.88 -11.62 4.06
C LEU A 79 -10.40 -11.77 5.50
N LYS A 80 -11.31 -12.72 5.72
CA LYS A 80 -11.85 -13.04 7.04
C LYS A 80 -10.79 -13.59 8.00
N SER A 81 -9.72 -14.15 7.46
CA SER A 81 -8.55 -14.64 8.21
C SER A 81 -7.72 -13.51 8.84
N HIS A 82 -7.94 -12.25 8.44
CA HIS A 82 -7.21 -11.12 9.00
C HIS A 82 -7.70 -10.76 10.41
N PRO A 83 -6.81 -10.62 11.42
CA PRO A 83 -7.20 -10.34 12.81
C PRO A 83 -8.06 -9.10 13.00
N GLN A 84 -7.86 -8.09 12.15
CA GLN A 84 -8.57 -6.81 12.20
C GLN A 84 -9.61 -6.65 11.08
N HIS A 85 -10.09 -7.74 10.47
CA HIS A 85 -11.05 -7.69 9.36
C HIS A 85 -12.32 -6.89 9.70
N GLU A 86 -12.89 -7.11 10.89
CA GLU A 86 -14.11 -6.43 11.32
C GLU A 86 -13.89 -4.95 11.67
N LEU A 87 -12.70 -4.59 12.16
CA LEU A 87 -12.32 -3.18 12.34
C LEU A 87 -12.14 -2.50 10.98
N PHE A 88 -11.47 -3.18 10.05
CA PHE A 88 -11.24 -2.67 8.69
C PHE A 88 -12.55 -2.37 7.97
N LYS A 89 -13.53 -3.27 8.03
CA LYS A 89 -14.87 -3.05 7.47
C LYS A 89 -15.59 -1.80 8.02
N LYS A 90 -15.31 -1.42 9.27
CA LYS A 90 -15.91 -0.22 9.89
C LYS A 90 -15.20 1.06 9.49
N GLN A 91 -13.89 0.99 9.21
CA GLN A 91 -13.05 2.17 8.95
C GLN A 91 -12.85 2.46 7.46
N ALA A 92 -12.91 1.45 6.61
CA ALA A 92 -12.61 1.56 5.19
C ALA A 92 -13.76 1.05 4.32
N SER A 93 -14.07 1.79 3.25
CA SER A 93 -15.07 1.42 2.23
C SER A 93 -14.55 0.42 1.19
N GLY A 94 -13.24 0.18 1.15
CA GLY A 94 -12.58 -0.73 0.22
C GLY A 94 -11.13 -0.96 0.61
N HIS A 95 -10.49 -1.94 -0.01
CA HIS A 95 -9.07 -2.27 0.19
C HIS A 95 -8.24 -1.87 -1.03
N SER A 96 -6.95 -1.64 -0.81
CA SER A 96 -6.00 -1.49 -1.91
C SER A 96 -5.60 -2.85 -2.47
N GLY A 97 -4.84 -2.84 -3.56
CA GLY A 97 -4.17 -4.02 -4.10
C GLY A 97 -2.90 -4.40 -3.33
N THR A 98 -2.59 -3.72 -2.22
CA THR A 98 -1.34 -3.94 -1.47
C THR A 98 -1.59 -4.81 -0.25
N PHE A 99 -0.88 -5.93 -0.19
CA PHE A 99 -0.95 -6.85 0.93
C PHE A 99 0.35 -7.64 1.07
N SER A 100 0.44 -8.46 2.12
CA SER A 100 1.59 -9.29 2.37
C SER A 100 1.20 -10.75 2.53
N PHE A 101 2.12 -11.67 2.22
CA PHE A 101 1.93 -13.09 2.45
C PHE A 101 3.27 -13.78 2.76
N TYR A 102 3.18 -14.95 3.38
CA TYR A 102 4.31 -15.78 3.76
C TYR A 102 4.37 -17.01 2.86
N ILE A 103 5.55 -17.30 2.32
CA ILE A 103 5.82 -18.52 1.55
C ILE A 103 6.43 -19.59 2.46
N LYS A 104 6.12 -20.87 2.19
CA LYS A 104 6.78 -22.02 2.82
C LYS A 104 8.11 -22.30 2.12
N GLY A 105 9.16 -22.57 2.91
CA GLY A 105 10.51 -22.87 2.39
C GLY A 105 11.57 -21.94 2.98
N GLY A 106 11.24 -20.65 3.16
CA GLY A 106 12.17 -19.69 3.74
C GLY A 106 12.67 -18.66 2.73
N SER A 107 13.89 -18.15 2.95
CA SER A 107 14.45 -17.03 2.19
C SER A 107 14.91 -17.42 0.78
N GLU A 108 15.42 -18.63 0.59
CA GLU A 108 15.96 -19.07 -0.70
C GLU A 108 14.85 -19.36 -1.73
N GLU A 109 13.78 -20.01 -1.28
CA GLU A 109 12.56 -20.27 -2.06
C GLU A 109 11.87 -18.94 -2.38
N THR A 110 11.81 -18.02 -1.41
CA THR A 110 11.26 -16.68 -1.65
C THR A 110 12.04 -15.94 -2.75
N LYS A 111 13.37 -16.01 -2.75
CA LYS A 111 14.19 -15.41 -3.81
C LYS A 111 13.98 -16.10 -5.15
N THR A 112 13.97 -17.44 -5.17
CA THR A 112 13.75 -18.23 -6.38
C THR A 112 12.39 -17.93 -6.99
N PHE A 113 11.33 -17.85 -6.16
CA PHE A 113 10.00 -17.47 -6.57
C PHE A 113 10.00 -16.10 -7.26
N LEU A 114 10.56 -15.07 -6.62
CA LEU A 114 10.58 -13.70 -7.19
C LEU A 114 11.40 -13.58 -8.47
N ASN A 115 12.53 -14.27 -8.56
CA ASN A 115 13.38 -14.23 -9.75
C ASN A 115 12.73 -14.87 -11.00
N ASN A 116 11.70 -15.68 -10.82
CA ASN A 116 11.00 -16.35 -11.93
C ASN A 116 9.73 -15.64 -12.38
N LEU A 117 9.26 -14.62 -11.65
CA LEU A 117 8.11 -13.82 -12.06
C LEU A 117 8.49 -12.92 -13.24
N LYS A 118 7.57 -12.76 -14.19
CA LYS A 118 7.77 -11.97 -15.41
C LYS A 118 6.94 -10.71 -15.44
N ILE A 119 5.73 -10.75 -14.87
CA ILE A 119 4.81 -9.62 -14.82
C ILE A 119 5.09 -8.81 -13.55
N PHE A 120 5.22 -9.47 -12.40
CA PHE A 120 5.54 -8.78 -11.16
C PHE A 120 6.96 -8.26 -11.17
N THR A 121 7.11 -6.93 -11.13
CA THR A 121 8.42 -6.28 -11.10
C THR A 121 8.93 -6.15 -9.67
N THR A 122 10.20 -6.48 -9.44
CA THR A 122 10.81 -6.29 -8.12
C THR A 122 11.15 -4.82 -7.88
N ALA A 123 10.35 -4.12 -7.05
CA ALA A 123 10.57 -2.70 -6.76
C ALA A 123 10.10 -2.30 -5.35
N GLU A 124 10.62 -1.17 -4.86
CA GLU A 124 10.27 -0.63 -3.54
C GLU A 124 8.96 0.19 -3.53
N SER A 125 8.58 0.73 -4.69
CA SER A 125 7.42 1.60 -4.89
C SER A 125 6.08 0.88 -4.65
N LEU A 126 4.98 1.64 -4.65
CA LEU A 126 3.63 1.19 -4.34
C LEU A 126 2.58 1.96 -5.15
N GLY A 127 1.45 1.32 -5.46
CA GLY A 127 0.25 2.00 -5.96
C GLY A 127 0.34 2.55 -7.38
N GLY A 128 1.31 2.07 -8.17
CA GLY A 128 1.37 2.28 -9.62
C GLY A 128 0.33 1.45 -10.36
N TYR A 129 0.25 1.62 -11.67
CA TYR A 129 -0.57 0.74 -12.52
C TYR A 129 0.07 -0.65 -12.69
N GLU A 130 1.39 -0.74 -12.49
CA GLU A 130 2.19 -1.96 -12.58
C GLU A 130 2.16 -2.74 -11.27
N SER A 131 2.18 -4.06 -11.39
CA SER A 131 2.28 -5.00 -10.29
C SER A 131 3.71 -5.07 -9.77
N LEU A 132 3.88 -4.73 -8.50
CA LEU A 132 5.18 -4.68 -7.82
C LEU A 132 5.24 -5.70 -6.69
N ILE A 133 6.38 -6.37 -6.55
CA ILE A 133 6.60 -7.37 -5.52
C ILE A 133 7.96 -7.18 -4.86
N LYS A 134 8.08 -7.50 -3.56
CA LYS A 134 9.38 -7.41 -2.87
C LYS A 134 9.46 -8.25 -1.62
N ILE A 135 10.70 -8.46 -1.17
CA ILE A 135 11.03 -9.02 0.15
C ILE A 135 11.37 -7.87 1.11
N PRO A 136 10.51 -7.54 2.09
CA PRO A 136 10.75 -6.41 2.98
C PRO A 136 11.99 -6.57 3.86
N SER A 137 12.39 -7.80 4.19
CA SER A 137 13.53 -8.11 5.06
C SER A 137 14.88 -7.85 4.40
N ILE A 138 14.98 -7.95 3.07
CA ILE A 138 16.24 -7.79 2.31
C ILE A 138 16.35 -6.37 1.73
N MET A 139 15.23 -5.71 1.44
CA MET A 139 15.22 -4.40 0.79
C MET A 139 15.00 -3.30 1.83
N THR A 140 13.74 -2.98 2.14
CA THR A 140 13.43 -1.76 2.90
C THR A 140 13.76 -1.80 4.39
N HIS A 141 13.84 -2.99 5.00
CA HIS A 141 14.18 -3.14 6.41
C HIS A 141 15.59 -3.71 6.60
N ALA A 142 16.44 -3.64 5.58
CA ALA A 142 17.83 -4.11 5.64
C ALA A 142 18.66 -3.45 6.75
N SER A 143 18.26 -2.25 7.20
CA SER A 143 18.90 -1.51 8.29
C SER A 143 18.46 -1.90 9.70
N VAL A 144 17.35 -2.66 9.85
CA VAL A 144 16.83 -3.09 11.16
C VAL A 144 17.58 -4.34 11.62
N PRO A 145 18.03 -4.46 12.88
CA PRO A 145 18.71 -5.68 13.34
C PRO A 145 17.84 -6.94 13.21
N PRO A 146 18.41 -8.13 12.92
CA PRO A 146 17.64 -9.36 12.70
C PRO A 146 16.70 -9.74 13.86
N GLU A 147 17.13 -9.53 15.10
CA GLU A 147 16.33 -9.81 16.31
C GLU A 147 15.03 -9.00 16.35
N HIS A 148 15.08 -7.72 15.98
CA HIS A 148 13.91 -6.85 15.91
C HIS A 148 13.01 -7.20 14.72
N ARG A 149 13.56 -7.69 13.61
CA ARG A 149 12.77 -8.14 12.46
C ARG A 149 11.89 -9.33 12.80
N VAL A 150 12.40 -10.29 13.59
CA VAL A 150 11.62 -11.46 14.01
C VAL A 150 10.45 -11.04 14.90
N VAL A 151 10.66 -10.11 15.84
CA VAL A 151 9.60 -9.58 16.70
C VAL A 151 8.51 -8.87 15.88
N LEU A 152 8.90 -8.16 14.82
CA LEU A 152 7.97 -7.49 13.91
C LEU A 152 7.31 -8.44 12.89
N GLY A 153 7.66 -9.73 12.89
CA GLY A 153 7.18 -10.71 11.92
C GLY A 153 7.74 -10.50 10.51
N ILE A 154 8.82 -9.73 10.36
CA ILE A 154 9.51 -9.45 9.09
C ILE A 154 10.56 -10.54 8.86
N THR A 155 10.08 -11.72 8.51
CA THR A 155 10.91 -12.89 8.23
C THR A 155 11.42 -12.90 6.79
N GLY A 156 12.39 -13.77 6.48
CA GLY A 156 12.94 -13.95 5.13
C GLY A 156 11.91 -14.45 4.11
N ASN A 157 10.81 -15.05 4.58
CA ASN A 157 9.72 -15.56 3.75
C ASN A 157 8.52 -14.61 3.61
N LEU A 158 8.59 -13.41 4.19
CA LEU A 158 7.57 -12.39 4.02
C LEU A 158 7.73 -11.71 2.66
N ILE A 159 6.68 -11.74 1.85
CA ILE A 159 6.58 -11.01 0.60
C ILE A 159 5.53 -9.91 0.76
N ARG A 160 5.85 -8.72 0.24
CA ARG A 160 4.87 -7.66 0.03
C ARG A 160 4.59 -7.55 -1.45
N VAL A 161 3.32 -7.61 -1.81
CA VAL A 161 2.83 -7.42 -3.17
C VAL A 161 1.96 -6.17 -3.23
N SER A 162 2.12 -5.41 -4.29
CA SER A 162 1.26 -4.32 -4.70
C SER A 162 0.71 -4.69 -6.06
N VAL A 163 -0.49 -5.22 -6.07
CA VAL A 163 -1.18 -5.64 -7.29
C VAL A 163 -1.58 -4.40 -8.09
N GLY A 164 -1.21 -4.39 -9.36
CA GLY A 164 -1.51 -3.36 -10.33
C GLY A 164 -2.95 -3.44 -10.86
N ILE A 165 -3.15 -2.88 -12.06
CA ILE A 165 -4.43 -2.90 -12.78
C ILE A 165 -4.40 -3.83 -14.01
N GLU A 166 -3.39 -4.71 -14.11
CA GLU A 166 -3.30 -5.71 -15.17
C GLU A 166 -4.45 -6.74 -15.08
N ASP A 167 -4.54 -7.57 -16.12
CA ASP A 167 -5.47 -8.69 -16.17
C ASP A 167 -5.18 -9.68 -15.02
N VAL A 168 -6.22 -10.08 -14.28
CA VAL A 168 -6.03 -10.85 -13.05
C VAL A 168 -5.66 -12.29 -13.34
N GLU A 169 -6.10 -12.84 -14.47
CA GLU A 169 -5.77 -14.18 -14.93
C GLU A 169 -4.28 -14.27 -15.29
N ASP A 170 -3.75 -13.26 -15.98
CA ASP A 170 -2.31 -13.16 -16.27
C ASP A 170 -1.47 -13.07 -15.00
N LEU A 171 -1.91 -12.26 -14.01
CA LEU A 171 -1.23 -12.16 -12.73
C LEU A 171 -1.25 -13.47 -11.95
N VAL A 172 -2.37 -14.21 -11.96
CA VAL A 172 -2.46 -15.53 -11.33
C VAL A 172 -1.56 -16.53 -12.05
N ALA A 173 -1.52 -16.52 -13.38
CA ALA A 173 -0.67 -17.38 -14.17
C ALA A 173 0.82 -17.13 -13.92
N ASP A 174 1.23 -15.86 -13.77
CA ASP A 174 2.62 -15.50 -13.43
C ASP A 174 3.00 -15.99 -12.03
N LEU A 175 2.11 -15.82 -11.04
CA LEU A 175 2.31 -16.35 -9.69
C LEU A 175 2.43 -17.88 -9.69
N GLU A 176 1.58 -18.57 -10.45
CA GLU A 176 1.62 -20.03 -10.58
C GLU A 176 2.94 -20.48 -11.21
N PHE A 177 3.40 -19.81 -12.26
CA PHE A 177 4.71 -20.07 -12.85
C PHE A 177 5.84 -19.88 -11.83
N GLY A 178 5.79 -18.84 -11.00
CA GLY A 178 6.72 -18.64 -9.90
C GLY A 178 6.66 -19.79 -8.88
N PHE A 179 5.47 -20.24 -8.50
CA PHE A 179 5.29 -21.33 -7.54
C PHE A 179 5.77 -22.69 -8.06
N GLN A 180 5.74 -22.93 -9.37
CA GLN A 180 6.25 -24.16 -9.98
C GLN A 180 7.79 -24.29 -9.91
N LYS A 181 8.50 -23.20 -9.64
CA LYS A 181 9.97 -23.17 -9.57
C LYS A 181 10.53 -23.39 -8.16
N ILE A 182 9.65 -23.48 -7.17
CA ILE A 182 9.96 -23.77 -5.76
C ILE A 182 9.22 -25.03 -5.29
#